data_AF-A0A0D6R1G2-F1
#
_entry.id   AF-A0A0D6R1G2-F1
#
_cell.length_a   1.000
_cell.length_b   1.000
_cell.length_c   1.000
_cell.angle_alpha   90.00
_cell.angle_beta   90.00
_cell.angle_gamma   90.00
#
_symmetry.space_group_name_H-M   'P 1'
#
loop_
_entity.id
_entity.type
_entity.pdbx_description
1 polymer ?
#
loop_
_entity_poly.entity_id
_entity_poly.type
_entity_poly.pdbx_seq_one_letter_code
_entity_poly.pdbx_strand_id
1 'polypeptide(L)'
;MGGGRNGKQQQKSNNAKNELPSDPSQYTILKEGQADILMHGNDVFYNKTQVVNRDLSIAVLRTFVAKRKEENAAMWAKKQDQKTSTSSAQPPPELAACESSEMDASISAFDGEANEAATDVDKVQSEKENGENGGAQADVAGQVAGVSDEVAKPVIKKVGEEPRPLRVLEALAASGLRALRYAREVEQVGTVVALDNDKVAVEACKRNIKLNGSVASSKVEAQLADARVYMLTHEKEFDVVDLDPYGSPSVFLDSAVQSVVDGGLLLCTATDMAVLCGNNGEVCYSKYGSYPTRAKYCHEMALRILLACIESHANRYKRYIVPVLSVSVDFYIRVFVGKCNKKQPA
;
A
#
# COMPACT_ATOMS: atom_id res chain seq x y z
N MET A 1 -21.88 -35.14 48.28
CA MET A 1 -21.42 -36.07 47.22
C MET A 1 -22.27 -35.86 45.98
N GLY A 2 -21.62 -35.71 44.81
CA GLY A 2 -22.24 -35.78 43.47
C GLY A 2 -23.01 -34.53 43.03
N GLY A 3 -22.75 -33.91 41.88
CA GLY A 3 -21.84 -34.23 40.79
C GLY A 3 -21.78 -33.05 39.82
N GLY A 4 -20.57 -32.69 39.40
CA GLY A 4 -20.34 -31.85 38.24
C GLY A 4 -20.36 -32.64 36.94
N ARG A 5 -20.11 -31.92 35.84
CA ARG A 5 -19.97 -32.34 34.42
C ARG A 5 -21.22 -32.12 33.57
N ASN A 6 -21.49 -30.88 33.18
CA ASN A 6 -22.20 -30.60 31.91
C ASN A 6 -21.77 -29.29 31.21
N GLY A 7 -20.97 -28.42 31.83
CA GLY A 7 -20.51 -27.18 31.20
C GLY A 7 -19.33 -27.31 30.21
N LYS A 8 -18.58 -28.42 30.23
CA LYS A 8 -17.34 -28.57 29.42
C LYS A 8 -17.51 -29.29 28.08
N GLN A 9 -18.67 -29.88 27.77
CA GLN A 9 -18.90 -30.56 26.49
C GLN A 9 -19.55 -29.65 25.42
N GLN A 10 -20.26 -28.59 25.81
CA GLN A 10 -20.80 -27.62 24.84
C GLN A 10 -19.80 -26.56 24.36
N GLN A 11 -18.69 -26.35 25.07
CA GLN A 11 -17.61 -25.45 24.61
C GLN A 11 -16.62 -26.12 23.65
N LYS A 12 -16.64 -27.46 23.50
CA LYS A 12 -15.72 -28.17 22.58
C LYS A 12 -16.29 -28.35 21.16
N SER A 13 -17.59 -28.13 20.93
CA SER A 13 -18.19 -28.34 19.60
C SER A 13 -18.12 -27.13 18.67
N ASN A 14 -17.78 -25.95 19.16
CA ASN A 14 -17.70 -24.73 18.34
C ASN A 14 -16.29 -24.40 17.82
N ASN A 15 -15.25 -25.11 18.28
CA ASN A 15 -13.87 -24.88 17.84
C ASN A 15 -13.45 -25.72 16.61
N ALA A 16 -14.30 -26.65 16.15
CA ALA A 16 -13.94 -27.61 15.09
C ALA A 16 -14.27 -27.13 13.66
N LYS A 17 -14.77 -25.89 13.48
CA LYS A 17 -15.21 -25.38 12.17
C LYS A 17 -14.22 -24.45 11.45
N ASN A 18 -13.04 -24.19 12.03
CA ASN A 18 -12.08 -23.20 11.51
C ASN A 18 -10.70 -23.78 11.18
N GLU A 19 -10.57 -25.10 10.98
CA GLU A 19 -9.29 -25.71 10.66
C GLU A 19 -9.37 -26.44 9.32
N LEU A 20 -8.47 -26.09 8.40
CA LEU A 20 -8.36 -26.72 7.09
C LEU A 20 -8.04 -28.21 7.25
N PRO A 21 -8.76 -29.12 6.58
CA PRO A 21 -8.51 -30.55 6.65
C PRO A 21 -7.03 -30.91 6.48
N SER A 22 -6.53 -31.82 7.31
CA SER A 22 -5.13 -32.25 7.26
C SER A 22 -4.86 -33.30 6.19
N ASP A 23 -5.90 -34.03 5.77
CA ASP A 23 -5.80 -35.12 4.80
C ASP A 23 -5.84 -34.57 3.35
N PRO A 24 -4.79 -34.79 2.54
CA PRO A 24 -4.75 -34.36 1.14
C PRO A 24 -5.87 -34.94 0.27
N SER A 25 -6.42 -36.10 0.63
CA SER A 25 -7.47 -36.77 -0.15
C SER A 25 -8.80 -36.01 -0.18
N GLN A 26 -8.98 -35.08 0.76
CA GLN A 26 -10.20 -34.28 0.90
C GLN A 26 -10.21 -33.04 -0.01
N TYR A 27 -9.11 -32.75 -0.70
CA TYR A 27 -8.99 -31.59 -1.57
C TYR A 27 -9.16 -31.96 -3.04
N THR A 28 -9.78 -31.05 -3.78
CA THR A 28 -9.75 -31.05 -5.25
C THR A 28 -8.80 -29.98 -5.74
N ILE A 29 -8.00 -30.29 -6.76
CA ILE A 29 -7.10 -29.31 -7.37
C ILE A 29 -7.87 -28.56 -8.45
N LEU A 30 -7.98 -27.25 -8.29
CA LEU A 30 -8.47 -26.35 -9.32
C LEU A 30 -7.28 -25.65 -9.99
N LYS A 31 -7.25 -25.71 -11.32
CA LYS A 31 -6.22 -25.05 -12.13
C LYS A 31 -6.79 -23.84 -12.84
N GLU A 32 -6.09 -22.72 -12.76
CA GLU A 32 -6.37 -21.53 -13.55
C GLU A 32 -5.07 -20.90 -14.06
N GLY A 33 -4.97 -20.74 -15.38
CA GLY A 33 -3.73 -20.31 -16.02
C GLY A 33 -2.61 -21.30 -15.70
N GLN A 34 -1.52 -20.79 -15.12
CA GLN A 34 -0.42 -21.63 -14.66
C GLN A 34 -0.49 -21.98 -13.17
N ALA A 35 -1.46 -21.48 -12.40
CA ALA A 35 -1.53 -21.72 -10.97
C ALA A 35 -2.53 -22.84 -10.61
N ASP A 36 -2.20 -23.60 -9.57
CA ASP A 36 -3.02 -24.67 -9.01
C ASP A 36 -3.41 -24.30 -7.56
N ILE A 37 -4.67 -24.49 -7.16
CA ILE A 37 -5.14 -24.26 -5.80
C ILE A 37 -5.91 -25.47 -5.25
N LEU A 38 -5.82 -25.67 -3.94
CA LEU A 38 -6.57 -26.68 -3.22
C LEU A 38 -7.96 -26.15 -2.85
N MET A 39 -9.00 -26.88 -3.24
CA MET A 39 -10.39 -26.58 -2.93
C MET A 39 -10.97 -27.64 -1.99
N HIS A 40 -11.55 -27.20 -0.87
CA HIS A 40 -12.33 -28.03 0.03
C HIS A 40 -13.55 -27.25 0.52
N GLY A 41 -14.76 -27.76 0.22
CA GLY A 41 -16.01 -27.12 0.63
C GLY A 41 -16.05 -25.62 0.29
N ASN A 42 -16.31 -24.80 1.30
CA ASN A 42 -16.33 -23.33 1.22
C ASN A 42 -15.13 -22.68 1.93
N ASP A 43 -14.09 -23.44 2.28
CA ASP A 43 -12.95 -22.96 3.08
C ASP A 43 -12.11 -21.95 2.33
N VAL A 44 -12.14 -22.00 1.00
CA VAL A 44 -11.33 -21.19 0.12
C VAL A 44 -12.22 -20.62 -0.98
N PHE A 45 -12.34 -19.29 -1.02
CA PHE A 45 -13.18 -18.63 -2.01
C PHE A 45 -12.59 -18.73 -3.42
N TYR A 46 -13.38 -19.21 -4.37
CA TYR A 46 -13.09 -19.18 -5.80
C TYR A 46 -14.33 -18.73 -6.59
N ASN A 47 -14.12 -17.77 -7.50
CA ASN A 47 -15.17 -17.34 -8.44
C ASN A 47 -14.67 -17.43 -9.88
N LYS A 48 -15.36 -18.24 -10.69
CA LYS A 48 -15.07 -18.45 -12.10
C LYS A 48 -15.32 -17.21 -12.97
N THR A 49 -16.26 -16.35 -12.59
CA THR A 49 -16.55 -15.09 -13.30
C THR A 49 -15.37 -14.11 -13.23
N GLN A 50 -14.47 -14.28 -12.25
CA GLN A 50 -13.30 -13.43 -12.03
C GLN A 50 -12.05 -13.91 -12.80
N VAL A 51 -12.15 -14.93 -13.65
CA VAL A 51 -11.02 -15.39 -14.51
C VAL A 51 -10.54 -14.26 -15.41
N VAL A 52 -11.47 -13.57 -16.09
CA VAL A 52 -11.15 -12.44 -16.98
C VAL A 52 -10.49 -11.29 -16.22
N ASN A 53 -10.90 -11.04 -14.97
CA ASN A 53 -10.29 -10.02 -14.11
C ASN A 53 -8.82 -10.37 -13.85
N ARG A 54 -8.55 -11.62 -13.43
CA ARG A 54 -7.19 -12.11 -13.15
C ARG A 54 -6.33 -12.11 -14.42
N ASP A 55 -6.85 -12.59 -15.55
CA ASP A 55 -6.16 -12.57 -16.84
C ASP A 55 -5.78 -11.16 -17.29
N LEU A 56 -6.72 -10.20 -17.16
CA LEU A 56 -6.48 -8.81 -17.50
C LEU A 56 -5.35 -8.22 -16.64
N SER A 57 -5.30 -8.62 -15.37
CA SER A 57 -4.25 -8.18 -14.47
C SER A 57 -2.87 -8.68 -14.90
N ILE A 58 -2.76 -9.95 -15.29
CA ILE A 58 -1.53 -10.53 -15.83
C ILE A 58 -1.10 -9.78 -17.10
N ALA A 59 -2.03 -9.51 -18.02
CA ALA A 59 -1.75 -8.80 -19.26
C ALA A 59 -1.23 -7.37 -19.02
N VAL A 60 -1.88 -6.63 -18.10
CA VAL A 60 -1.45 -5.27 -17.74
C VAL A 60 -0.11 -5.30 -17.01
N LEU A 61 0.13 -6.23 -16.07
CA LEU A 61 1.41 -6.35 -15.38
C LEU A 61 2.57 -6.64 -16.34
N ARG A 62 2.38 -7.55 -17.31
CA ARG A 62 3.38 -7.81 -18.36
C ARG A 62 3.71 -6.56 -19.18
N THR A 63 2.68 -5.81 -19.56
CA THR A 63 2.83 -4.56 -20.31
C THR A 63 3.53 -3.49 -19.48
N PHE A 64 3.19 -3.39 -18.18
CA PHE A 64 3.81 -2.47 -17.24
C PHE A 64 5.29 -2.78 -17.04
N VAL A 65 5.65 -4.06 -16.88
CA VAL A 65 7.06 -4.52 -16.82
C VAL A 65 7.82 -4.11 -18.08
N ALA A 66 7.27 -4.41 -19.26
CA ALA A 66 7.91 -4.10 -20.53
C ALA A 66 8.17 -2.59 -20.67
N LYS A 67 7.14 -1.78 -20.41
CA LYS A 67 7.26 -0.32 -20.45
C LYS A 67 8.25 0.23 -19.43
N ARG A 68 8.30 -0.35 -18.22
CA ARG A 68 9.26 0.08 -17.19
C ARG A 68 10.70 -0.22 -17.60
N LYS A 69 10.95 -1.35 -18.28
CA LYS A 69 12.27 -1.67 -18.85
C LYS A 69 12.68 -0.63 -19.90
N GLU A 70 11.76 -0.27 -20.79
CA GLU A 70 12.00 0.76 -21.81
C GLU A 70 12.29 2.14 -21.19
N GLU A 71 11.49 2.56 -20.20
CA GLU A 71 11.69 3.82 -19.48
C GLU A 71 13.06 3.85 -18.78
N ASN A 72 13.45 2.74 -18.14
CA ASN A 72 14.75 2.62 -17.47
C ASN A 72 15.92 2.63 -18.48
N ALA A 73 15.79 1.92 -19.60
CA ALA A 73 16.80 1.90 -20.66
C ALA A 73 16.97 3.28 -21.31
N ALA A 74 15.87 3.99 -21.57
CA ALA A 74 15.90 5.35 -22.11
C ALA A 74 16.53 6.35 -21.11
N MET A 75 16.22 6.22 -19.82
CA MET A 75 16.88 7.03 -18.77
C MET A 75 18.38 6.74 -18.68
N TRP A 76 18.78 5.47 -18.81
CA TRP A 76 20.18 5.08 -18.83
C TRP A 76 20.93 5.65 -20.04
N ALA A 77 20.34 5.56 -21.24
CA ALA A 77 20.91 6.11 -22.48
C ALA A 77 21.11 7.63 -22.39
N LYS A 78 20.09 8.39 -21.98
CA LYS A 78 20.19 9.85 -21.78
C LYS A 78 21.29 10.24 -20.81
N LYS A 79 21.53 9.42 -19.79
CA LYS A 79 22.57 9.66 -18.79
C LYS A 79 23.97 9.34 -19.32
N GLN A 80 24.11 8.34 -20.18
CA GLN A 80 25.37 8.08 -20.88
C GLN A 80 25.72 9.27 -21.78
N ASP A 81 24.75 9.79 -22.54
CA ASP A 81 24.94 10.97 -23.40
C ASP A 81 25.35 12.22 -22.62
N GLN A 82 24.75 12.45 -21.44
CA GLN A 82 25.15 13.56 -20.55
C GLN A 82 26.55 13.38 -19.96
N LYS A 83 27.00 12.13 -19.70
CA LYS A 83 28.37 11.87 -19.21
C LYS A 83 29.41 12.13 -20.30
N THR A 84 29.15 11.73 -21.55
CA THR A 84 30.04 11.97 -22.69
C THR A 84 30.10 13.44 -23.10
N SER A 85 29.00 14.20 -22.99
CA SER A 85 29.03 15.64 -23.25
C SER A 85 29.83 16.41 -22.19
N THR A 86 29.76 16.01 -20.92
CA THR A 86 30.44 16.70 -19.81
C THR A 86 31.95 16.42 -19.76
N SER A 87 32.44 15.28 -20.26
CA SER A 87 33.89 14.99 -20.35
C SER A 87 34.61 15.66 -21.52
N SER A 88 33.89 16.37 -22.39
CA SER A 88 34.44 17.08 -23.56
C SER A 88 34.59 18.60 -23.35
N ALA A 89 34.17 19.13 -22.20
CA ALA A 89 34.39 20.53 -21.84
C ALA A 89 35.81 20.70 -21.29
N GLN A 90 36.69 21.37 -22.06
CA GLN A 90 38.01 21.79 -21.58
C GLN A 90 37.86 22.71 -20.35
N PRO A 91 38.73 22.60 -19.33
CA PRO A 91 38.74 23.56 -18.22
C PRO A 91 39.10 24.96 -18.74
N PRO A 92 38.57 26.04 -18.12
CA PRO A 92 38.94 27.41 -18.50
C PRO A 92 40.45 27.62 -18.34
N PRO A 93 41.09 28.45 -19.19
CA PRO A 93 42.51 28.75 -19.04
C PRO A 93 42.76 29.50 -17.72
N GLU A 94 43.72 28.99 -16.96
CA GLU A 94 44.26 29.55 -15.73
C GLU A 94 44.92 30.92 -16.03
N LEU A 95 44.36 32.00 -15.49
CA LEU A 95 44.97 33.33 -15.51
C LEU A 95 45.71 33.59 -14.21
N ALA A 96 46.93 34.07 -14.40
CA ALA A 96 48.03 34.16 -13.45
C ALA A 96 47.80 35.11 -12.25
N ALA A 97 48.62 34.85 -11.23
CA ALA A 97 48.76 35.54 -9.97
C ALA A 97 48.88 37.07 -10.01
N CYS A 98 48.33 37.73 -8.99
CA CYS A 98 48.93 38.93 -8.41
C CYS A 98 48.88 38.84 -6.87
N GLU A 99 50.05 38.82 -6.24
CA GLU A 99 50.24 39.03 -4.80
C GLU A 99 50.50 40.51 -4.50
N SER A 100 49.90 40.99 -3.39
CA SER A 100 50.34 42.04 -2.44
C SER A 100 49.07 42.52 -1.71
N SER A 101 48.97 42.77 -0.41
CA SER A 101 49.87 42.87 0.74
C SER A 101 49.01 42.99 2.02
N GLU A 102 49.67 43.00 3.17
CA GLU A 102 49.24 42.69 4.54
C GLU A 102 48.28 43.65 5.30
N MET A 103 47.66 43.07 6.35
CA MET A 103 47.28 43.57 7.71
C MET A 103 46.40 44.84 7.90
N ASP A 104 45.33 44.77 8.70
CA ASP A 104 45.38 44.95 10.17
C ASP A 104 43.98 44.72 10.83
N ALA A 105 43.98 44.40 12.12
CA ALA A 105 42.82 44.19 12.98
C ALA A 105 42.24 45.50 13.53
N SER A 106 40.94 45.53 13.87
CA SER A 106 40.46 46.19 15.10
C SER A 106 38.96 46.01 15.34
N ILE A 107 38.66 45.83 16.61
CA ILE A 107 37.36 45.81 17.27
C ILE A 107 37.00 47.27 17.60
N SER A 108 35.74 47.67 17.42
CA SER A 108 35.13 48.71 18.25
C SER A 108 33.61 48.64 18.24
N ALA A 109 33.05 48.53 19.44
CA ALA A 109 31.66 48.77 19.78
C ALA A 109 31.31 50.26 19.68
N PHE A 110 30.04 50.59 19.40
CA PHE A 110 29.35 51.74 20.02
C PHE A 110 27.82 51.62 19.93
N ASP A 111 27.18 52.09 21.01
CA ASP A 111 25.78 51.97 21.43
C ASP A 111 24.83 53.08 20.91
N GLY A 112 23.53 52.91 21.20
CA GLY A 112 22.51 53.96 21.41
C GLY A 112 21.49 54.10 20.27
N GLU A 113 20.17 54.17 20.46
CA GLU A 113 19.37 54.67 21.59
C GLU A 113 17.96 54.04 21.64
N ALA A 114 17.39 54.10 22.85
CA ALA A 114 16.04 53.68 23.24
C ALA A 114 14.96 54.73 22.92
N ASN A 115 13.69 54.31 22.95
CA ASN A 115 12.66 55.12 23.60
C ASN A 115 11.52 54.28 24.19
N GLU A 116 11.07 54.68 25.37
CA GLU A 116 10.15 54.04 26.31
C GLU A 116 8.66 54.40 26.09
N ALA A 117 7.81 53.77 26.93
CA ALA A 117 6.51 54.19 27.49
C ALA A 117 5.31 53.33 27.02
N ALA A 118 4.39 52.83 27.87
CA ALA A 118 4.22 52.88 29.32
C ALA A 118 3.18 51.82 29.79
N THR A 119 3.34 51.37 31.04
CA THR A 119 2.36 51.04 32.12
C THR A 119 0.96 50.53 31.78
N ASP A 120 0.52 49.41 32.40
CA ASP A 120 -0.27 49.48 33.64
C ASP A 120 -0.49 48.14 34.34
N VAL A 121 -0.75 48.25 35.65
CA VAL A 121 -0.77 47.25 36.72
C VAL A 121 -2.22 46.82 36.99
N ASP A 122 -2.49 45.53 37.27
CA ASP A 122 -3.33 45.19 38.43
C ASP A 122 -3.30 43.70 38.81
N LYS A 123 -3.40 43.48 40.12
CA LYS A 123 -3.14 42.23 40.86
C LYS A 123 -4.29 42.03 41.83
N VAL A 124 -5.08 40.95 41.74
CA VAL A 124 -5.97 40.51 42.85
C VAL A 124 -5.99 38.99 42.96
N GLN A 125 -6.29 38.56 44.18
CA GLN A 125 -5.88 37.42 44.98
C GLN A 125 -6.52 36.04 44.70
N SER A 126 -5.82 35.08 45.29
CA SER A 126 -6.14 33.71 45.66
C SER A 126 -7.43 33.50 46.47
N GLU A 127 -8.04 32.32 46.32
CA GLU A 127 -8.50 31.50 47.45
C GLU A 127 -8.17 30.02 47.20
N LYS A 128 -7.66 29.36 48.25
CA LYS A 128 -7.44 27.90 48.37
C LYS A 128 -8.65 27.32 49.11
N GLU A 129 -8.98 26.06 48.85
CA GLU A 129 -9.33 25.17 49.95
C GLU A 129 -8.89 23.73 49.68
N ASN A 130 -8.34 23.14 50.74
CA ASN A 130 -7.69 21.83 50.85
C ASN A 130 -8.72 20.73 51.13
N GLY A 131 -8.33 19.48 50.87
CA GLY A 131 -9.02 18.29 51.39
C GLY A 131 -8.32 16.98 51.04
N GLU A 132 -7.22 16.71 51.75
CA GLU A 132 -6.45 15.45 51.88
C GLU A 132 -7.35 14.22 52.23
N ASN A 133 -6.97 12.94 52.23
CA ASN A 133 -5.68 12.23 52.15
C ASN A 133 -5.90 10.72 51.95
N GLY A 134 -4.82 10.03 51.55
CA GLY A 134 -4.50 8.64 51.94
C GLY A 134 -5.07 7.52 51.05
N GLY A 135 -4.29 6.62 50.45
CA GLY A 135 -2.90 6.24 50.65
C GLY A 135 -2.83 4.71 50.75
N ALA A 136 -2.14 4.04 49.82
CA ALA A 136 -1.34 2.84 50.07
C ALA A 136 -0.70 2.34 48.77
N GLN A 137 0.58 2.01 48.92
CA GLN A 137 1.61 1.67 47.97
C GLN A 137 1.72 0.14 47.82
N ALA A 138 2.06 -0.35 46.62
CA ALA A 138 2.77 -1.62 46.47
C ALA A 138 3.45 -1.70 45.09
N ASP A 139 4.77 -1.78 45.13
CA ASP A 139 5.70 -2.04 44.03
C ASP A 139 5.54 -3.45 43.45
N VAL A 140 5.66 -3.63 42.12
CA VAL A 140 6.39 -4.78 41.53
C VAL A 140 7.03 -4.37 40.20
N ALA A 141 8.33 -4.63 40.12
CA ALA A 141 9.24 -4.36 39.04
C ALA A 141 9.05 -5.25 37.78
N GLY A 142 9.37 -4.67 36.62
CA GLY A 142 10.28 -5.25 35.62
C GLY A 142 9.83 -6.45 34.78
N GLN A 143 9.59 -6.20 33.48
CA GLN A 143 10.46 -6.70 32.39
C GLN A 143 9.96 -6.19 31.04
N VAL A 144 10.68 -5.20 30.50
CA VAL A 144 10.59 -4.76 29.11
C VAL A 144 11.58 -5.61 28.33
N ALA A 145 11.09 -6.56 27.53
CA ALA A 145 11.90 -7.30 26.57
C ALA A 145 11.78 -6.60 25.21
N GLY A 146 12.92 -6.11 24.71
CA GLY A 146 13.02 -5.18 23.60
C GLY A 146 12.47 -5.73 22.28
N VAL A 147 11.60 -4.93 21.66
CA VAL A 147 11.42 -4.92 20.21
C VAL A 147 12.50 -3.98 19.69
N SER A 148 13.50 -4.56 19.05
CA SER A 148 14.45 -3.81 18.23
C SER A 148 13.68 -3.22 17.04
N ASP A 149 13.38 -1.93 17.13
CA ASP A 149 12.91 -1.10 16.03
C ASP A 149 13.99 -1.01 14.94
N GLU A 150 13.96 -1.91 13.96
CA GLU A 150 14.51 -1.58 12.64
C GLU A 150 13.41 -0.90 11.82
N VAL A 151 13.22 0.40 12.09
CA VAL A 151 12.49 1.29 11.19
C VAL A 151 13.22 1.27 9.84
N ALA A 152 12.61 0.63 8.84
CA ALA A 152 13.10 0.59 7.48
C ALA A 152 13.35 2.02 6.98
N LYS A 153 14.62 2.38 6.81
CA LYS A 153 15.00 3.69 6.28
C LYS A 153 14.44 3.86 4.87
N PRO A 154 14.00 5.07 4.49
CA PRO A 154 13.51 5.33 3.15
C PRO A 154 14.61 4.99 2.14
N VAL A 155 14.29 4.10 1.20
CA VAL A 155 15.23 3.67 0.15
C VAL A 155 15.48 4.84 -0.80
N ILE A 156 16.49 5.63 -0.49
CA ILE A 156 17.07 6.60 -1.41
C ILE A 156 17.67 5.79 -2.56
N LYS A 157 17.13 5.92 -3.77
CA LYS A 157 17.62 5.23 -4.97
C LYS A 157 19.12 5.48 -5.14
N LYS A 158 19.96 4.49 -4.83
CA LYS A 158 21.36 4.50 -5.23
C LYS A 158 21.42 4.38 -6.74
N VAL A 159 22.26 5.22 -7.31
CA VAL A 159 22.29 5.50 -8.73
C VAL A 159 23.24 4.51 -9.41
N GLY A 160 22.71 3.51 -10.12
CA GLY A 160 23.50 2.60 -10.96
C GLY A 160 23.24 1.10 -10.85
N GLU A 161 22.32 0.65 -9.99
CA GLU A 161 21.95 -0.77 -9.90
C GLU A 161 21.01 -1.19 -11.04
N GLU A 162 21.09 -2.47 -11.44
CA GLU A 162 20.07 -3.10 -12.28
C GLU A 162 18.68 -2.84 -11.69
N PRO A 163 17.66 -2.66 -12.54
CA PRO A 163 16.32 -2.35 -12.06
C PRO A 163 15.86 -3.43 -11.08
N ARG A 164 15.65 -3.02 -9.82
CA ARG A 164 15.20 -3.95 -8.78
C ARG A 164 13.94 -4.70 -9.24
N PRO A 165 13.81 -5.99 -8.89
CA PRO A 165 12.61 -6.75 -9.21
C PRO A 165 11.34 -6.07 -8.70
N LEU A 166 10.23 -6.22 -9.43
CA LEU A 166 8.96 -5.60 -9.02
C LEU A 166 8.45 -6.24 -7.74
N ARG A 167 8.00 -5.38 -6.83
CA ARG A 167 7.30 -5.78 -5.61
C ARG A 167 5.81 -5.51 -5.78
N VAL A 168 5.02 -6.58 -5.70
CA VAL A 168 3.56 -6.55 -5.93
C VAL A 168 2.86 -6.86 -4.61
N LEU A 169 1.79 -6.14 -4.32
CA LEU A 169 0.89 -6.42 -3.22
C LEU A 169 -0.47 -6.87 -3.76
N GLU A 170 -0.92 -8.07 -3.39
CA GLU A 170 -2.32 -8.46 -3.43
C GLU A 170 -2.92 -8.26 -2.03
N ALA A 171 -3.71 -7.20 -1.87
CA ALA A 171 -4.17 -6.76 -0.55
C ALA A 171 -5.29 -7.63 0.05
N LEU A 172 -6.02 -8.38 -0.79
CA LEU A 172 -7.13 -9.27 -0.39
C LEU A 172 -7.00 -10.59 -1.16
N ALA A 173 -6.13 -11.48 -0.67
CA ALA A 173 -5.63 -12.62 -1.42
C ALA A 173 -6.53 -13.85 -1.37
N ALA A 174 -7.31 -14.04 -0.30
CA ALA A 174 -8.08 -15.27 -0.05
C ALA A 174 -7.23 -16.54 -0.26
N SER A 175 -7.45 -17.25 -1.36
CA SER A 175 -6.70 -18.45 -1.76
C SER A 175 -5.24 -18.19 -2.18
N GLY A 176 -4.89 -16.94 -2.47
CA GLY A 176 -3.63 -16.54 -3.08
C GLY A 176 -3.57 -16.79 -4.59
N LEU A 177 -4.66 -17.19 -5.24
CA LEU A 177 -4.64 -17.58 -6.66
C LEU A 177 -4.04 -16.50 -7.55
N ARG A 178 -4.43 -15.24 -7.38
CA ARG A 178 -3.91 -14.14 -8.20
C ARG A 178 -2.43 -13.90 -7.92
N ALA A 179 -1.98 -13.89 -6.66
CA ALA A 179 -0.57 -13.79 -6.32
C ALA A 179 0.28 -14.91 -6.93
N LEU A 180 -0.23 -16.15 -6.90
CA LEU A 180 0.41 -17.30 -7.53
C LEU A 180 0.53 -17.13 -9.04
N ARG A 181 -0.54 -16.65 -9.69
CA ARG A 181 -0.51 -16.33 -11.12
C ARG A 181 0.48 -15.21 -11.44
N TYR A 182 0.55 -14.15 -10.63
CA TYR A 182 1.58 -13.11 -10.79
C TYR A 182 3.00 -13.69 -10.73
N ALA A 183 3.27 -14.53 -9.74
CA ALA A 183 4.59 -15.14 -9.58
C ALA A 183 4.98 -16.11 -10.71
N ARG A 184 4.02 -16.91 -11.20
CA ARG A 184 4.26 -17.94 -12.23
C ARG A 184 4.24 -17.40 -13.65
N GLU A 185 3.36 -16.44 -13.94
CA GLU A 185 3.08 -15.99 -15.31
C GLU A 185 3.77 -14.67 -15.67
N VAL A 186 4.34 -13.95 -14.70
CA VAL A 186 5.09 -12.70 -14.91
C VAL A 186 6.52 -12.84 -14.39
N GLU A 187 7.45 -13.11 -15.30
CA GLU A 187 8.82 -13.49 -14.98
C GLU A 187 9.56 -12.45 -14.11
N GLN A 188 9.38 -11.16 -14.38
CA GLN A 188 10.09 -10.06 -13.72
C GLN A 188 9.45 -9.57 -12.42
N VAL A 189 8.38 -10.23 -11.96
CA VAL A 189 7.90 -10.06 -10.60
C VAL A 189 8.88 -10.74 -9.66
N GLY A 190 9.43 -9.96 -8.72
CA GLY A 190 10.37 -10.42 -7.71
C GLY A 190 9.65 -11.00 -6.51
N THR A 191 8.84 -10.17 -5.85
CA THR A 191 8.09 -10.58 -4.66
C THR A 191 6.63 -10.18 -4.80
N VAL A 192 5.74 -11.10 -4.41
CA VAL A 192 4.30 -10.87 -4.31
C VAL A 192 3.87 -11.10 -2.87
N VAL A 193 3.38 -10.05 -2.23
CA VAL A 193 2.80 -10.13 -0.89
C VAL A 193 1.32 -10.43 -1.03
N ALA A 194 0.90 -11.58 -0.53
CA ALA A 194 -0.50 -12.01 -0.49
C ALA A 194 -1.03 -11.80 0.93
N LEU A 195 -1.88 -10.79 1.11
CA LEU A 195 -2.46 -10.45 2.41
C LEU A 195 -3.88 -10.99 2.54
N ASP A 196 -4.21 -11.49 3.71
CA ASP A 196 -5.60 -11.68 4.12
C ASP A 196 -5.73 -11.45 5.63
N ASN A 197 -6.93 -11.09 6.09
CA ASN A 197 -7.22 -10.90 7.51
C ASN A 197 -7.82 -12.16 8.17
N ASP A 198 -8.20 -13.16 7.36
CA ASP A 198 -8.63 -14.46 7.83
C ASP A 198 -7.45 -15.43 7.91
N LYS A 199 -7.25 -16.00 9.11
CA LYS A 199 -6.23 -17.01 9.37
C LYS A 199 -6.42 -18.25 8.49
N VAL A 200 -7.66 -18.67 8.24
CA VAL A 200 -7.96 -19.86 7.42
C VAL A 200 -7.52 -19.61 5.97
N ALA A 201 -7.87 -18.45 5.41
CA ALA A 201 -7.43 -18.02 4.09
C ALA A 201 -5.91 -17.97 3.96
N VAL A 202 -5.20 -17.37 4.93
CA VAL A 202 -3.72 -17.30 4.91
C VAL A 202 -3.09 -18.69 4.95
N GLU A 203 -3.58 -19.59 5.80
CA GLU A 203 -3.06 -20.96 5.84
C GLU A 203 -3.35 -21.73 4.54
N ALA A 204 -4.51 -21.50 3.92
CA ALA A 204 -4.81 -22.06 2.60
C ALA A 204 -3.87 -21.51 1.53
N CYS A 205 -3.63 -20.20 1.52
CA CYS A 205 -2.68 -19.53 0.64
C CYS A 205 -1.27 -20.12 0.80
N LYS A 206 -0.79 -20.33 2.04
CA LYS A 206 0.49 -20.99 2.30
C LYS A 206 0.57 -22.41 1.74
N ARG A 207 -0.50 -23.21 1.85
CA ARG A 207 -0.56 -24.55 1.23
C ARG A 207 -0.52 -24.47 -0.29
N ASN A 208 -1.24 -23.53 -0.89
CA ASN A 208 -1.24 -23.31 -2.33
C ASN A 208 0.13 -22.84 -2.84
N ILE A 209 0.84 -21.98 -2.10
CA ILE A 209 2.22 -21.59 -2.41
C ILE A 209 3.13 -22.81 -2.52
N LYS A 210 3.06 -23.71 -1.53
CA LYS A 210 3.84 -24.96 -1.54
C LYS A 210 3.45 -25.88 -2.71
N LEU A 211 2.15 -25.98 -3.03
CA LEU A 211 1.64 -26.78 -4.15
C LEU A 211 2.22 -26.34 -5.49
N ASN A 212 2.43 -25.04 -5.69
CA ASN A 212 2.93 -24.46 -6.94
C ASN A 212 4.46 -24.53 -7.09
N GLY A 213 5.14 -25.23 -6.18
CA GLY A 213 6.57 -25.52 -6.25
C GLY A 213 7.48 -24.37 -5.86
N SER A 214 8.77 -24.51 -6.21
CA SER A 214 9.83 -23.61 -5.78
C SER A 214 9.69 -22.18 -6.34
N VAL A 215 9.18 -22.02 -7.57
CA VAL A 215 9.00 -20.71 -8.21
C VAL A 215 8.00 -19.86 -7.43
N ALA A 216 6.87 -20.44 -7.03
CA ALA A 216 5.89 -19.73 -6.20
C ALA A 216 6.43 -19.50 -4.79
N SER A 217 7.09 -20.50 -4.21
CA SER A 217 7.62 -20.42 -2.84
C SER A 217 8.75 -19.39 -2.66
N SER A 218 9.50 -19.07 -3.71
CA SER A 218 10.56 -18.06 -3.66
C SER A 218 10.07 -16.64 -3.91
N LYS A 219 8.87 -16.48 -4.50
CA LYS A 219 8.33 -15.19 -4.90
C LYS A 219 7.13 -14.73 -4.09
N VAL A 220 6.30 -15.65 -3.59
CA VAL A 220 5.04 -15.31 -2.91
C VAL A 220 5.19 -15.46 -1.40
N GLU A 221 4.84 -14.41 -0.68
CA GLU A 221 4.73 -14.43 0.79
C GLU A 221 3.29 -14.22 1.22
N ALA A 222 2.75 -15.13 2.02
CA ALA A 222 1.41 -15.01 2.59
C ALA A 222 1.49 -14.45 4.02
N GLN A 223 0.78 -13.37 4.30
CA GLN A 223 0.81 -12.71 5.60
C GLN A 223 -0.60 -12.44 6.14
N LEU A 224 -0.76 -12.59 7.46
CA LEU A 224 -2.01 -12.36 8.18
C LEU A 224 -2.03 -10.92 8.70
N ALA A 225 -2.76 -10.04 8.03
CA ALA A 225 -2.85 -8.63 8.41
C ALA A 225 -4.12 -7.96 7.85
N ASP A 226 -4.57 -6.88 8.49
CA ASP A 226 -5.54 -5.97 7.87
C ASP A 226 -4.85 -5.18 6.77
N ALA A 227 -5.40 -5.25 5.56
CA ALA A 227 -4.85 -4.60 4.37
C ALA A 227 -4.62 -3.08 4.55
N ARG A 228 -5.51 -2.38 5.27
CA ARG A 228 -5.42 -0.93 5.47
C ARG A 228 -4.22 -0.59 6.34
N VAL A 229 -4.09 -1.31 7.47
CA VAL A 229 -2.98 -1.11 8.41
C VAL A 229 -1.67 -1.48 7.75
N TYR A 230 -1.62 -2.64 7.08
CA TYR A 230 -0.42 -3.11 6.42
C TYR A 230 0.08 -2.14 5.34
N MET A 231 -0.82 -1.62 4.50
CA MET A 231 -0.44 -0.64 3.49
C MET A 231 0.04 0.69 4.11
N LEU A 232 -0.54 1.13 5.23
CA LEU A 232 -0.10 2.34 5.93
C LEU A 232 1.29 2.20 6.56
N THR A 233 1.66 1.02 7.04
CA THR A 233 2.99 0.79 7.63
C THR A 233 4.09 0.54 6.59
N HIS A 234 3.72 0.34 5.31
CA HIS A 234 4.62 0.05 4.19
C HIS A 234 4.49 1.12 3.10
N GLU A 235 4.70 2.38 3.49
CA GLU A 235 4.60 3.52 2.59
C GLU A 235 5.64 3.44 1.46
N LYS A 236 5.21 3.69 0.22
CA LYS A 236 6.06 3.70 -0.99
C LYS A 236 6.95 2.45 -1.14
N GLU A 237 6.41 1.29 -0.82
CA GLU A 237 7.15 0.03 -0.85
C GLU A 237 6.82 -0.81 -2.09
N PHE A 238 5.58 -0.72 -2.57
CA PHE A 238 5.07 -1.57 -3.64
C PHE A 238 5.10 -0.87 -5.00
N ASP A 239 5.67 -1.54 -6.00
CA ASP A 239 5.62 -1.07 -7.38
C ASP A 239 4.21 -1.22 -7.96
N VAL A 240 3.49 -2.23 -7.49
CA VAL A 240 2.12 -2.55 -7.91
C VAL A 240 1.28 -2.92 -6.68
N VAL A 241 0.08 -2.35 -6.55
CA VAL A 241 -0.91 -2.75 -5.54
C VAL A 241 -2.19 -3.16 -6.25
N ASP A 242 -2.75 -4.32 -5.89
CA ASP A 242 -4.04 -4.81 -6.39
C ASP A 242 -5.07 -4.88 -5.28
N LEU A 243 -6.14 -4.09 -5.46
CA LEU A 243 -7.32 -4.07 -4.61
C LEU A 243 -8.49 -4.76 -5.33
N ASP A 244 -8.90 -5.92 -4.82
CA ASP A 244 -10.03 -6.67 -5.34
C ASP A 244 -10.99 -7.16 -4.24
N PRO A 245 -11.68 -6.23 -3.56
CA PRO A 245 -12.63 -6.59 -2.50
C PRO A 245 -14.00 -7.00 -3.04
N TYR A 246 -14.78 -7.67 -2.19
CA TYR A 246 -16.24 -7.75 -2.38
C TYR A 246 -16.89 -6.42 -2.02
N GLY A 247 -17.60 -5.84 -2.99
CA GLY A 247 -18.21 -4.53 -2.90
C GLY A 247 -17.24 -3.40 -3.27
N SER A 248 -17.12 -2.44 -2.36
CA SER A 248 -16.41 -1.18 -2.60
C SER A 248 -14.94 -1.25 -2.19
N PRO A 249 -14.01 -0.73 -3.00
CA PRO A 249 -12.61 -0.56 -2.63
C PRO A 249 -12.34 0.71 -1.82
N SER A 250 -13.33 1.59 -1.63
CA SER A 250 -13.11 2.95 -1.10
C SER A 250 -12.40 2.98 0.25
N VAL A 251 -12.68 2.02 1.13
CA VAL A 251 -12.07 1.93 2.47
C VAL A 251 -10.58 1.61 2.46
N PHE A 252 -10.04 1.13 1.33
CA PHE A 252 -8.63 0.77 1.17
C PHE A 252 -7.84 1.83 0.39
N LEU A 253 -8.52 2.76 -0.28
CA LEU A 253 -7.89 3.68 -1.22
C LEU A 253 -6.87 4.60 -0.55
N ASP A 254 -7.17 5.10 0.65
CA ASP A 254 -6.30 6.02 1.38
C ASP A 254 -4.93 5.39 1.70
N SER A 255 -4.93 4.14 2.18
CA SER A 255 -3.71 3.38 2.43
C SER A 255 -3.01 2.96 1.13
N ALA A 256 -3.78 2.55 0.11
CA ALA A 256 -3.22 2.08 -1.16
C ALA A 256 -2.50 3.18 -1.94
N VAL A 257 -3.04 4.41 -1.96
CA VAL A 257 -2.36 5.53 -2.62
C VAL A 257 -1.10 5.98 -1.89
N GLN A 258 -0.86 5.55 -0.65
CA GLN A 258 0.37 5.83 0.09
C GLN A 258 1.41 4.71 -0.04
N SER A 259 0.96 3.45 -0.09
CA SER A 259 1.85 2.28 -0.19
C SER A 259 2.47 2.10 -1.57
N VAL A 260 1.83 2.59 -2.64
CA VAL A 260 2.36 2.55 -4.01
C VAL A 260 3.53 3.52 -4.19
N VAL A 261 4.65 3.07 -4.74
CA VAL A 261 5.83 3.91 -5.09
C VAL A 261 5.49 5.01 -6.09
N ASP A 262 6.30 6.07 -6.13
CA ASP A 262 6.17 7.08 -7.18
C ASP A 262 6.42 6.45 -8.56
N GLY A 263 5.49 6.65 -9.50
CA GLY A 263 5.49 5.99 -10.80
C GLY A 263 4.98 4.54 -10.81
N GLY A 264 4.47 4.03 -9.69
CA GLY A 264 3.87 2.70 -9.58
C GLY A 264 2.50 2.56 -10.26
N LEU A 265 1.89 1.39 -10.08
CA LEU A 265 0.59 1.02 -10.64
C LEU A 265 -0.37 0.57 -9.54
N LEU A 266 -1.58 1.14 -9.52
CA LEU A 266 -2.67 0.69 -8.66
C LEU A 266 -3.75 0.05 -9.53
N LEU A 267 -4.11 -1.19 -9.19
CA LEU A 267 -5.20 -1.94 -9.79
C LEU A 267 -6.34 -1.95 -8.78
N CYS A 268 -7.55 -1.62 -9.24
CA CYS A 268 -8.68 -1.45 -8.35
C CYS A 268 -9.95 -2.02 -8.99
N THR A 269 -10.61 -2.92 -8.28
CA THR A 269 -11.90 -3.51 -8.67
C THR A 269 -12.99 -3.00 -7.74
N ALA A 270 -14.16 -2.73 -8.31
CA ALA A 270 -15.39 -2.54 -7.56
C ALA A 270 -16.46 -3.49 -8.10
N THR A 271 -17.13 -4.20 -7.19
CA THR A 271 -18.17 -5.18 -7.54
C THR A 271 -19.58 -4.76 -7.09
N ASP A 272 -19.72 -3.62 -6.40
CA ASP A 272 -21.00 -3.02 -6.01
C ASP A 272 -21.61 -2.12 -7.10
N MET A 273 -21.74 -2.68 -8.31
CA MET A 273 -22.32 -1.99 -9.47
C MET A 273 -23.76 -1.50 -9.23
N ALA A 274 -24.54 -2.15 -8.38
CA ALA A 274 -25.87 -1.66 -8.00
C ALA A 274 -25.81 -0.25 -7.37
N VAL A 275 -24.79 0.04 -6.57
CA VAL A 275 -24.57 1.35 -5.95
C VAL A 275 -24.07 2.33 -7.01
N LEU A 276 -23.02 1.96 -7.75
CA LEU A 276 -22.37 2.81 -8.75
C LEU A 276 -23.27 3.15 -9.95
N CYS A 277 -24.23 2.30 -10.29
CA CYS A 277 -25.18 2.52 -11.38
C CYS A 277 -26.49 3.20 -10.94
N GLY A 278 -26.55 3.64 -9.68
CA GLY A 278 -27.60 4.56 -9.21
C GLY A 278 -28.86 3.93 -8.66
N ASN A 279 -28.81 2.69 -8.15
CA ASN A 279 -29.93 2.16 -7.35
C ASN A 279 -29.99 2.88 -6.00
N ASN A 280 -28.85 3.13 -5.37
CA ASN A 280 -28.75 3.77 -4.05
C ASN A 280 -27.76 4.95 -4.09
N GLY A 281 -28.27 6.15 -4.42
CA GLY A 281 -27.44 7.35 -4.58
C GLY A 281 -26.71 7.78 -3.30
N GLU A 282 -27.38 7.74 -2.14
CA GLU A 282 -26.80 8.10 -0.84
C GLU A 282 -25.65 7.17 -0.44
N VAL A 283 -25.78 5.86 -0.71
CA VAL A 283 -24.73 4.87 -0.43
C VAL A 283 -23.52 5.12 -1.35
N CYS A 284 -23.77 5.48 -2.61
CA CYS A 284 -22.69 5.85 -3.53
C CYS A 284 -21.99 7.13 -3.07
N TYR A 285 -22.73 8.13 -2.60
CA TYR A 285 -22.16 9.34 -2.05
C TYR A 285 -21.32 9.05 -0.80
N SER A 286 -21.81 8.23 0.13
CA SER A 286 -21.07 7.85 1.33
C SER A 286 -19.79 7.07 1.02
N LYS A 287 -19.82 6.15 0.06
CA LYS A 287 -18.65 5.32 -0.29
C LYS A 287 -17.65 6.01 -1.20
N TYR A 288 -18.12 6.76 -2.19
CA TYR A 288 -17.29 7.28 -3.29
C TYR A 288 -17.22 8.81 -3.34
N GLY A 289 -18.02 9.52 -2.54
CA GLY A 289 -18.11 10.98 -2.58
C GLY A 289 -18.77 11.53 -3.86
N SER A 290 -19.60 10.72 -4.53
CA SER A 290 -20.22 11.08 -5.81
C SER A 290 -21.65 10.56 -5.92
N TYR A 291 -22.52 11.31 -6.59
CA TYR A 291 -23.86 10.86 -6.93
C TYR A 291 -23.89 10.16 -8.29
N PRO A 292 -24.39 8.92 -8.36
CA PRO A 292 -24.46 8.14 -9.58
C PRO A 292 -25.64 8.58 -10.45
N THR A 293 -25.52 8.40 -11.75
CA THR A 293 -26.61 8.63 -12.69
C THR A 293 -27.21 7.31 -13.14
N ARG A 294 -28.51 7.12 -12.90
CA ARG A 294 -29.26 5.97 -13.40
C ARG A 294 -29.63 6.20 -14.87
N ALA A 295 -28.74 5.81 -15.78
CA ALA A 295 -28.89 5.97 -17.22
C ALA A 295 -28.32 4.77 -17.99
N LYS A 296 -28.52 4.74 -19.32
CA LYS A 296 -27.98 3.66 -20.19
C LYS A 296 -26.45 3.57 -20.16
N TYR A 297 -25.78 4.68 -19.88
CA TYR A 297 -24.32 4.79 -19.74
C TYR A 297 -23.85 4.64 -18.28
N CYS A 298 -24.66 4.02 -17.41
CA CYS A 298 -24.33 3.87 -15.99
C CYS A 298 -23.02 3.15 -15.73
N HIS A 299 -22.60 2.22 -16.60
CA HIS A 299 -21.33 1.50 -16.47
C HIS A 299 -20.12 2.42 -16.71
N GLU A 300 -20.20 3.32 -17.68
CA GLU A 300 -19.16 4.32 -17.92
C GLU A 300 -19.13 5.35 -16.77
N MET A 301 -20.31 5.76 -16.30
CA MET A 301 -20.42 6.65 -15.15
C MET A 301 -19.81 6.02 -13.88
N ALA A 302 -20.03 4.72 -13.66
CA ALA A 302 -19.42 3.97 -12.56
C ALA A 302 -17.88 4.01 -12.62
N LEU A 303 -17.29 3.84 -13.81
CA LEU A 303 -15.84 3.97 -14.01
C LEU A 303 -15.35 5.38 -13.64
N ARG A 304 -16.06 6.42 -14.11
CA ARG A 304 -15.70 7.82 -13.82
C ARG A 304 -15.81 8.14 -12.33
N ILE A 305 -16.83 7.64 -11.65
CA ILE A 305 -17.01 7.77 -10.20
C ILE A 305 -15.85 7.10 -9.45
N LEU A 306 -15.49 5.88 -9.83
CA LEU A 306 -14.37 5.18 -9.19
C LEU A 306 -13.05 5.93 -9.40
N LEU A 307 -12.78 6.42 -10.62
CA LEU A 307 -11.59 7.21 -10.92
C LEU A 307 -11.55 8.52 -10.11
N ALA A 308 -12.66 9.26 -10.05
CA ALA A 308 -12.76 10.49 -9.26
C ALA A 308 -12.56 10.20 -7.76
N CYS A 309 -13.08 9.09 -7.27
CA CYS A 309 -12.87 8.64 -5.90
C CYS A 309 -11.38 8.40 -5.63
N ILE A 310 -10.68 7.64 -6.48
CA ILE A 310 -9.25 7.38 -6.34
C ILE A 310 -8.44 8.69 -6.43
N GLU A 311 -8.77 9.56 -7.38
CA GLU A 311 -8.10 10.86 -7.54
C GLU A 311 -8.26 11.74 -6.28
N SER A 312 -9.45 11.78 -5.68
CA SER A 312 -9.70 12.55 -4.47
C SER A 312 -8.85 12.08 -3.28
N HIS A 313 -8.60 10.77 -3.17
CA HIS A 313 -7.71 10.21 -2.15
C HIS A 313 -6.24 10.56 -2.45
N ALA A 314 -5.79 10.39 -3.70
CA ALA A 314 -4.43 10.72 -4.12
C ALA A 314 -4.09 12.21 -3.91
N ASN A 315 -5.02 13.11 -4.21
CA ASN A 315 -4.83 14.56 -4.12
C ASN A 315 -4.51 15.03 -2.69
N ARG A 316 -5.05 14.36 -1.65
CA ARG A 316 -4.75 14.66 -0.23
C ARG A 316 -3.25 14.52 0.08
N TYR A 317 -2.56 13.66 -0.66
CA TYR A 317 -1.13 13.36 -0.51
C TYR A 317 -0.27 14.05 -1.58
N LYS A 318 -0.79 15.09 -2.25
CA LYS A 318 -0.12 15.83 -3.34
C LYS A 318 0.26 14.93 -4.53
N ARG A 319 -0.48 13.84 -4.72
CA ARG A 319 -0.34 12.92 -5.85
C ARG A 319 -1.53 13.10 -6.81
N TYR A 320 -1.35 12.73 -8.07
CA TYR A 320 -2.42 12.65 -9.05
C TYR A 320 -2.42 11.27 -9.69
N ILE A 321 -3.53 10.85 -10.29
CA ILE A 321 -3.60 9.58 -11.00
C ILE A 321 -3.62 9.78 -12.50
N VAL A 322 -3.10 8.81 -13.24
CA VAL A 322 -3.25 8.72 -14.69
C VAL A 322 -3.97 7.41 -15.01
N PRO A 323 -5.23 7.44 -15.46
CA PRO A 323 -5.92 6.23 -15.90
C PRO A 323 -5.16 5.59 -17.08
N VAL A 324 -4.84 4.30 -16.95
CA VAL A 324 -4.16 3.51 -17.99
C VAL A 324 -5.15 2.64 -18.74
N LEU A 325 -6.05 1.99 -18.00
CA LEU A 325 -7.12 1.17 -18.53
C LEU A 325 -8.32 1.22 -17.59
N SER A 326 -9.53 1.19 -18.13
CA SER A 326 -10.78 1.21 -17.38
C SER A 326 -11.79 0.36 -18.11
N VAL A 327 -12.29 -0.69 -17.45
CA VAL A 327 -13.18 -1.68 -18.08
C VAL A 327 -14.37 -1.98 -17.18
N SER A 328 -15.53 -2.16 -17.80
CA SER A 328 -16.72 -2.75 -17.18
C SER A 328 -16.91 -4.12 -17.77
N VAL A 329 -16.96 -5.15 -16.93
CA VAL A 329 -17.10 -6.55 -17.34
C VAL A 329 -18.16 -7.20 -16.46
N ASP A 330 -19.31 -7.48 -17.06
CA ASP A 330 -20.48 -8.09 -16.43
C ASP A 330 -20.89 -7.40 -15.11
N PHE A 331 -20.41 -7.92 -13.98
CA PHE A 331 -20.84 -7.54 -12.63
C PHE A 331 -19.82 -6.66 -11.88
N TYR A 332 -18.70 -6.32 -12.51
CA TYR A 332 -17.67 -5.49 -11.88
C TYR A 332 -17.10 -4.45 -12.84
N ILE A 333 -16.49 -3.43 -12.26
CA ILE A 333 -15.60 -2.52 -12.96
C ILE A 333 -14.19 -2.68 -12.44
N ARG A 334 -13.20 -2.51 -13.32
CA ARG A 334 -11.79 -2.54 -12.97
C ARG A 334 -11.07 -1.38 -13.63
N VAL A 335 -10.29 -0.68 -12.83
CA VAL A 335 -9.46 0.44 -13.28
C VAL A 335 -7.99 0.16 -12.94
N PHE A 336 -7.13 0.59 -13.83
CA PHE A 336 -5.69 0.51 -13.71
C PHE A 336 -5.18 1.93 -13.79
N VAL A 337 -4.61 2.43 -12.70
CA VAL A 337 -4.17 3.83 -12.61
C VAL A 337 -2.67 3.85 -12.35
N GLY A 338 -1.94 4.56 -13.21
CA GLY A 338 -0.50 4.72 -13.17
C GLY A 338 -0.07 6.11 -12.69
N LYS A 339 1.23 6.25 -12.42
CA LYS A 339 1.94 7.52 -12.14
C LYS A 339 1.26 8.42 -11.10
N CYS A 340 1.25 7.94 -9.85
CA CYS A 340 1.17 8.81 -8.67
C CYS A 340 2.48 9.59 -8.48
N ASN A 341 2.71 10.62 -9.31
CA ASN A 341 3.83 11.54 -9.12
C ASN A 341 3.39 12.72 -8.24
N LYS A 342 4.34 13.32 -7.50
CA LYS A 342 4.11 14.64 -6.92
C LYS A 342 3.79 15.60 -8.07
N LYS A 343 2.68 16.34 -7.98
CA LYS A 343 2.48 17.51 -8.86
C LYS A 343 3.70 18.41 -8.71
N GLN A 344 4.37 18.76 -9.81
CA GLN A 344 5.32 19.87 -9.76
C GLN A 344 4.52 21.12 -9.35
N PRO A 345 5.01 21.93 -8.39
CA PRO A 345 4.35 23.19 -8.08
C PRO A 345 4.28 24.03 -9.37
N ALA A 346 3.09 24.57 -9.64
CA ALA A 346 2.83 25.44 -10.77
C ALA A 346 3.56 26.77 -10.63
#